data_AF-A0A816XW70-F1
#
_entry.id   AF-A0A816XW70-F1
#
_cell.length_a   1.000
_cell.length_b   1.000
_cell.length_c   1.000
_cell.angle_alpha   90.00
_cell.angle_beta   90.00
_cell.angle_gamma   90.00
#
_symmetry.space_group_name_H-M   'P 1'
#
loop_
_entity.id
_entity.type
_entity.pdbx_description
1 polymer ?
#
loop_
_entity_poly.entity_id
_entity_poly.type
_entity_poly.pdbx_seq_one_letter_code
_entity_poly.pdbx_strand_id
1 'polypeptide(L)'
;RGAVLEGSYEKDKKPSIPQLSGAVWEACSSFKKVPATNITAIGRAITQVAVSMKDVLREMKEVKPASPEDEASGDDEDDDDDLGNDLSPEEMEVAQMVAEIMSETIMVIKELIRVITGMIKLENPKDNSGFVDSLEKLLKLCKGTGDQIDEIGACVYPPQEIVKMKQALKIIQGNLDEVESEVEGLKSASEAFTGACGKLRSSIKHMEGELDKRCEDEVVAGMQNVTLGS
;
A
#
# COMPACT_ATOMS: atom_id res chain seq x y z
N ARG A 1 -4.06 27.77 -43.77
CA ARG A 1 -3.25 28.99 -43.57
C ARG A 1 -2.57 28.85 -42.22
N GLY A 2 -1.32 28.38 -42.20
CA GLY A 2 -0.52 28.29 -40.97
C GLY A 2 0.24 29.59 -40.78
N ALA A 3 0.10 30.20 -39.61
CA ALA A 3 0.96 31.31 -39.21
C ALA A 3 2.30 30.72 -38.74
N VAL A 4 3.37 31.03 -39.46
CA VAL A 4 4.74 30.77 -39.01
C VAL A 4 5.09 31.93 -38.07
N LEU A 5 5.26 31.64 -36.78
CA LEU A 5 5.88 32.58 -35.86
C LEU A 5 7.38 32.55 -36.13
N GLU A 6 7.87 33.58 -36.81
CA GLU A 6 9.27 33.78 -37.15
C GLU A 6 10.03 34.21 -35.88
N GLY A 7 10.59 33.23 -35.17
CA GLY A 7 11.51 33.46 -34.07
C GLY A 7 12.92 33.72 -34.60
N SER A 8 13.46 34.91 -34.36
CA SER A 8 14.87 35.22 -34.62
C SER A 8 15.76 34.46 -33.63
N TYR A 9 16.49 33.44 -34.10
CA TYR A 9 17.50 32.75 -33.29
C TYR A 9 18.83 33.51 -33.37
N GLU A 10 19.28 34.08 -32.26
CA GLU A 10 20.66 34.56 -32.12
C GLU A 10 21.63 33.36 -32.19
N LYS A 11 22.69 33.48 -32.98
CA LYS A 11 23.58 32.37 -33.39
C LYS A 11 24.38 31.69 -32.26
N ASP A 12 24.35 32.21 -31.03
CA ASP A 12 25.19 31.75 -29.92
C ASP A 12 24.43 31.45 -28.62
N LYS A 13 23.09 31.37 -28.63
CA LYS A 13 22.29 30.94 -27.47
C LYS A 13 21.63 29.59 -27.74
N LYS A 14 21.84 28.62 -26.83
CA LYS A 14 21.07 27.36 -26.84
C LYS A 14 19.58 27.72 -26.87
N PRO A 15 18.78 27.18 -27.82
CA PRO A 15 17.35 27.43 -27.84
C PRO A 15 16.76 26.89 -26.53
N SER A 16 16.36 27.79 -25.64
CA SER A 16 15.63 27.43 -24.44
C SER A 16 14.18 27.21 -24.84
N ILE A 17 13.70 25.97 -24.68
CA ILE A 17 12.27 25.70 -24.80
C ILE A 17 11.59 26.45 -23.65
N PRO A 18 10.63 27.37 -23.93
CA PRO A 18 9.85 28.00 -22.89
C PRO A 18 9.16 26.92 -22.04
N GLN A 19 9.15 27.06 -20.72
CA GLN A 19 8.61 26.05 -19.79
C GLN A 19 7.20 25.58 -20.17
N LEU A 20 6.34 26.50 -20.65
CA LEU A 20 4.99 26.16 -21.13
C LEU A 20 4.99 25.27 -22.38
N SER A 21 5.88 25.55 -23.35
CA SER A 21 6.04 24.71 -24.54
C SER A 21 6.63 23.34 -24.19
N GLY A 22 7.48 23.28 -23.16
CA GLY A 22 8.00 22.03 -22.59
C GLY A 22 6.90 21.17 -21.97
N ALA A 23 6.06 21.76 -21.10
CA ALA A 23 4.95 21.06 -20.47
C ALA A 23 3.92 20.54 -21.49
N VAL A 24 3.58 21.34 -22.51
CA VAL A 24 2.69 20.90 -23.60
C VAL A 24 3.31 19.74 -24.40
N TRP A 25 4.62 19.81 -24.68
CA TRP A 25 5.33 18.73 -25.36
C TRP A 25 5.32 17.43 -24.55
N GLU A 26 5.59 17.51 -23.24
CA GLU A 26 5.55 16.37 -22.33
C GLU A 26 4.15 15.76 -22.21
N ALA A 27 3.11 16.60 -22.15
CA ALA A 27 1.72 16.14 -22.15
C ALA A 27 1.35 15.41 -23.46
N CYS A 28 1.71 15.97 -24.63
CA CYS A 28 1.51 15.33 -25.93
C CYS A 28 2.30 14.02 -26.08
N SER A 29 3.51 13.96 -25.52
CA SER A 29 4.32 12.74 -25.48
C SER A 29 3.67 11.67 -24.59
N SER A 30 3.16 12.08 -23.43
CA SER A 30 2.46 11.20 -22.49
C SER A 30 1.12 10.69 -23.03
N PHE A 31 0.43 11.47 -23.87
CA PHE A 31 -0.82 11.04 -24.53
C PHE A 31 -0.63 9.74 -25.32
N LYS A 32 0.53 9.56 -25.99
CA LYS A 32 0.85 8.33 -26.73
C LYS A 32 0.96 7.09 -25.84
N LYS A 33 1.18 7.29 -24.54
CA LYS A 33 1.28 6.21 -23.55
C LYS A 33 -0.07 5.90 -22.91
N VAL A 34 -1.14 6.66 -23.18
CA VAL A 34 -2.45 6.44 -22.56
C VAL A 34 -2.98 5.05 -22.94
N PRO A 35 -3.51 4.29 -21.98
CA PRO A 35 -4.12 2.99 -22.24
C PRO A 35 -5.24 3.09 -23.30
N ALA A 36 -5.22 2.18 -24.26
CA ALA A 36 -6.28 2.11 -25.28
C ALA A 36 -7.48 1.28 -24.84
N THR A 37 -7.40 0.62 -23.67
CA THR A 37 -8.41 -0.32 -23.19
C THR A 37 -8.59 -0.21 -21.68
N ASN A 38 -9.78 -0.55 -21.17
CA ASN A 38 -10.15 -0.51 -19.76
C ASN A 38 -9.30 -1.49 -18.95
N ILE A 39 -9.04 -2.69 -19.48
CA ILE A 39 -8.17 -3.68 -18.83
C ILE A 39 -6.77 -3.11 -18.62
N THR A 40 -6.21 -2.46 -19.65
CA THR A 40 -4.88 -1.85 -19.57
C THR A 40 -4.89 -0.66 -18.62
N ALA A 41 -5.95 0.16 -18.62
CA ALA A 41 -6.08 1.31 -17.74
C ALA A 41 -6.17 0.89 -16.27
N ILE A 42 -7.05 -0.06 -15.96
CA ILE A 42 -7.30 -0.56 -14.61
C ILE A 42 -6.10 -1.34 -14.10
N GLY A 43 -5.52 -2.24 -14.91
CA GLY A 43 -4.31 -2.97 -14.54
C GLY A 43 -3.15 -2.03 -14.19
N ARG A 44 -2.97 -0.93 -14.94
CA ARG A 44 -1.97 0.11 -14.61
C ARG A 44 -2.32 0.86 -13.33
N ALA A 45 -3.57 1.22 -13.12
CA ALA A 45 -3.99 1.91 -11.89
C ALA A 45 -3.77 1.03 -10.65
N ILE A 46 -4.13 -0.26 -10.70
CA ILE A 46 -3.84 -1.23 -9.64
C ILE A 46 -2.32 -1.42 -9.46
N THR A 47 -1.54 -1.38 -10.54
CA THR A 47 -0.07 -1.44 -10.46
C THR A 47 0.49 -0.24 -9.70
N GLN A 48 -0.06 0.97 -9.87
CA GLN A 48 0.37 2.14 -9.10
C GLN A 48 0.05 2.01 -7.61
N VAL A 49 -1.12 1.45 -7.26
CA VAL A 49 -1.44 1.12 -5.87
C VAL A 49 -0.40 0.16 -5.29
N ALA A 50 -0.03 -0.89 -6.02
CA ALA A 50 1.00 -1.84 -5.58
C ALA A 50 2.40 -1.21 -5.46
N VAL A 51 2.71 -0.15 -6.20
CA VAL A 51 3.97 0.60 -6.05
C VAL A 51 3.95 1.37 -4.73
N SER A 52 2.85 2.08 -4.42
CA SER A 52 2.69 2.78 -3.14
C SER A 52 2.89 1.85 -1.95
N MET A 53 2.23 0.68 -1.95
CA MET A 53 2.38 -0.32 -0.89
C MET A 53 3.81 -0.85 -0.75
N LYS A 54 4.56 -0.93 -1.86
CA LYS A 54 5.97 -1.36 -1.81
C LYS A 54 6.87 -0.30 -1.19
N ASP A 55 6.55 0.97 -1.38
CA ASP A 55 7.29 2.07 -0.77
C ASP A 55 7.08 2.04 0.75
N VAL A 56 5.84 1.85 1.23
CA VAL A 56 5.56 1.64 2.66
C VAL A 56 6.29 0.41 3.20
N LEU A 57 6.26 -0.72 2.49
CA LEU A 57 6.98 -1.94 2.91
C LEU A 57 8.49 -1.72 3.00
N ARG A 58 9.06 -0.89 2.11
CA ARG A 58 10.48 -0.54 2.16
C ARG A 58 10.77 0.26 3.43
N GLU A 59 9.99 1.30 3.69
CA GLU A 59 10.12 2.15 4.88
C GLU A 59 10.02 1.31 6.17
N MET A 60 9.07 0.38 6.23
CA MET A 60 8.92 -0.53 7.37
C MET A 60 10.11 -1.47 7.60
N LYS A 61 10.85 -1.83 6.54
CA LYS A 61 12.05 -2.66 6.67
C LYS A 61 13.27 -1.89 7.13
N GLU A 62 13.19 -0.56 7.16
CA GLU A 62 14.24 0.32 7.66
C GLU A 62 14.10 0.59 9.16
N VAL A 63 13.01 0.12 9.79
CA VAL A 63 12.77 0.24 11.23
C VAL A 63 13.81 -0.57 12.01
N LYS A 64 14.38 0.05 13.04
CA LYS A 64 15.44 -0.52 13.87
C LYS A 64 14.88 -1.00 15.22
N PRO A 65 15.46 -2.08 15.78
CA PRO A 65 15.20 -2.45 17.17
C PRO A 65 15.89 -1.46 18.11
N ALA A 66 15.29 -1.27 19.30
CA ALA A 66 15.92 -0.51 20.37
C ALA A 66 17.30 -1.06 20.75
N SER A 67 18.28 -0.16 20.86
CA SER A 67 19.62 -0.51 21.30
C SER A 67 19.63 -0.83 22.80
N PRO A 68 20.29 -1.93 23.25
CA PRO A 68 20.29 -2.32 24.66
C PRO A 68 21.16 -1.44 25.59
N GLU A 69 21.71 -0.32 25.11
CA GLU A 69 22.68 0.50 25.85
C GLU A 69 22.09 1.75 26.54
N ASP A 70 20.82 2.10 26.29
CA ASP A 70 20.22 3.35 26.82
C ASP A 70 19.69 3.25 28.27
N GLU A 71 19.84 2.11 28.94
CA GLU A 71 19.37 1.92 30.32
C GLU A 71 20.45 2.22 31.39
N ALA A 72 21.63 2.73 31.00
CA ALA A 72 22.73 2.90 31.96
C ALA A 72 23.79 3.97 31.63
N SER A 73 23.41 5.24 31.45
CA SER A 73 24.33 6.34 31.80
C SER A 73 23.59 7.66 31.96
N GLY A 74 23.59 8.18 33.19
CA GLY A 74 23.20 9.56 33.46
C GLY A 74 24.24 10.55 32.95
N ASP A 75 23.73 11.75 32.64
CA ASP A 75 24.43 13.02 32.39
C ASP A 75 25.44 13.01 31.23
N ASP A 76 25.02 13.48 30.06
CA ASP A 76 25.67 14.61 29.37
C ASP A 76 24.70 15.21 28.34
N GLU A 77 24.62 16.55 28.37
CA GLU A 77 23.81 17.42 27.53
C GLU A 77 24.32 17.45 26.07
N ASP A 78 23.41 17.72 25.12
CA ASP A 78 23.60 17.95 23.67
C ASP A 78 23.73 16.71 22.76
N ASP A 79 22.61 16.02 22.49
CA ASP A 79 22.35 15.39 21.19
C ASP A 79 20.86 15.50 20.84
N ASP A 80 20.53 16.57 20.13
CA ASP A 80 19.18 16.99 19.74
C ASP A 80 18.77 16.35 18.39
N ASP A 81 19.06 15.06 18.14
CA ASP A 81 18.85 14.45 16.80
C ASP A 81 18.63 12.91 16.73
N ASP A 82 18.05 12.25 17.75
CA ASP A 82 17.35 10.97 17.51
C ASP A 82 16.16 10.80 18.47
N LEU A 83 15.03 11.38 18.09
CA LEU A 83 13.75 11.16 18.77
C LEU A 83 13.30 9.70 18.56
N GLY A 84 13.77 8.81 19.44
CA GLY A 84 13.13 7.58 19.91
C GLY A 84 12.14 6.89 18.96
N ASN A 85 12.60 6.45 17.79
CA ASN A 85 11.82 5.60 16.88
C ASN A 85 12.17 4.10 17.01
N ASP A 86 12.93 3.79 18.04
CA ASP A 86 13.43 2.46 18.34
C ASP A 86 12.30 1.60 18.92
N LEU A 87 11.99 0.49 18.25
CA LEU A 87 10.92 -0.40 18.69
C LEU A 87 11.40 -1.29 19.85
N SER A 88 10.56 -1.44 20.87
CA SER A 88 10.73 -2.53 21.84
C SER A 88 10.67 -3.90 21.15
N PRO A 89 11.21 -4.97 21.76
CA PRO A 89 11.13 -6.32 21.19
C PRO A 89 9.69 -6.73 20.82
N GLU A 90 8.73 -6.40 21.66
CA GLU A 90 7.31 -6.69 21.46
C GLU A 90 6.71 -5.88 20.32
N GLU A 91 7.04 -4.59 20.21
CA GLU A 91 6.61 -3.72 19.09
C GLU A 91 7.26 -4.14 17.77
N MET A 92 8.52 -4.62 17.81
CA MET A 92 9.23 -5.12 16.64
C MET A 92 8.57 -6.39 16.08
N GLU A 93 8.06 -7.28 16.93
CA GLU A 93 7.27 -8.43 16.50
C GLU A 93 5.99 -8.01 15.77
N VAL A 94 5.30 -6.98 16.26
CA VAL A 94 4.12 -6.41 15.58
C VAL A 94 4.52 -5.87 14.21
N ALA A 95 5.59 -5.08 14.13
CA ALA A 95 6.08 -4.51 12.88
C ALA A 95 6.44 -5.59 11.84
N GLN A 96 7.05 -6.70 12.28
CA GLN A 96 7.36 -7.85 11.41
C GLN A 96 6.10 -8.52 10.86
N MET A 97 5.07 -8.74 11.69
CA MET A 97 3.79 -9.31 11.25
C MET A 97 3.09 -8.40 10.23
N VAL A 98 3.11 -7.07 10.44
CA VAL A 98 2.58 -6.11 9.45
C VAL A 98 3.35 -6.20 8.13
N ALA A 99 4.68 -6.26 8.19
CA ALA A 99 5.51 -6.37 6.99
C ALA A 99 5.24 -7.65 6.20
N GLU A 100 4.93 -8.76 6.88
CA GLU A 100 4.49 -10.01 6.26
C GLU A 100 3.13 -9.84 5.56
N ILE A 101 2.12 -9.31 6.26
CA ILE A 101 0.78 -9.03 5.68
C ILE A 101 0.88 -8.11 4.46
N MET A 102 1.71 -7.09 4.52
CA MET A 102 1.92 -6.17 3.40
C MET A 102 2.59 -6.87 2.20
N SER A 103 3.59 -7.72 2.46
CA SER A 103 4.24 -8.53 1.43
C SER A 103 3.25 -9.47 0.74
N GLU A 104 2.36 -10.10 1.50
CA GLU A 104 1.32 -10.98 0.98
C GLU A 104 0.22 -10.22 0.24
N THR A 105 -0.17 -9.04 0.72
CA THR A 105 -1.11 -8.13 0.05
C THR A 105 -0.58 -7.72 -1.34
N ILE A 106 0.70 -7.36 -1.42
CA ILE A 106 1.36 -7.05 -2.70
C ILE A 106 1.35 -8.28 -3.61
N MET A 107 1.49 -9.50 -3.07
CA MET A 107 1.42 -10.73 -3.85
C MET A 107 0.01 -10.95 -4.42
N VAL A 108 -1.04 -10.78 -3.62
CA VAL A 108 -2.44 -10.86 -4.06
C VAL A 108 -2.69 -9.89 -5.21
N ILE A 109 -2.29 -8.62 -5.06
CA ILE A 109 -2.48 -7.60 -6.09
C ILE A 109 -1.71 -7.95 -7.37
N LYS A 110 -0.50 -8.49 -7.24
CA LYS A 110 0.31 -8.93 -8.38
C LYS A 110 -0.34 -10.09 -9.13
N GLU A 111 -0.95 -11.04 -8.44
CA GLU A 111 -1.73 -12.11 -9.09
C GLU A 111 -3.04 -11.59 -9.68
N LEU A 112 -3.71 -10.64 -9.02
CA LEU A 112 -4.89 -9.97 -9.57
C LEU A 112 -4.58 -9.23 -10.88
N ILE A 113 -3.46 -8.51 -10.96
CA ILE A 113 -3.01 -7.85 -12.21
C ILE A 113 -2.82 -8.89 -13.32
N ARG A 114 -2.29 -10.08 -13.01
CA ARG A 114 -2.14 -11.17 -13.99
C ARG A 114 -3.49 -11.70 -14.46
N VAL A 115 -4.43 -11.90 -13.54
CA VAL A 115 -5.81 -12.29 -13.86
C VAL A 115 -6.43 -11.26 -14.81
N ILE A 116 -6.39 -9.97 -14.46
CA ILE A 116 -6.93 -8.87 -15.26
C ILE A 116 -6.28 -8.81 -16.64
N THR A 117 -4.95 -8.86 -16.70
CA THR A 117 -4.21 -8.81 -17.97
C THR A 117 -4.51 -10.02 -18.85
N GLY A 118 -4.73 -11.19 -18.25
CA GLY A 118 -5.15 -12.41 -18.97
C GLY A 118 -6.49 -12.28 -19.68
N MET A 119 -7.37 -11.39 -19.21
CA MET A 119 -8.69 -11.14 -19.79
C MET A 119 -8.67 -10.19 -20.99
N ILE A 120 -7.51 -9.69 -21.46
CA ILE A 120 -7.44 -8.67 -22.52
C ILE A 120 -8.21 -9.04 -23.80
N LYS A 121 -8.30 -10.33 -24.12
CA LYS A 121 -9.01 -10.84 -25.30
C LYS A 121 -10.54 -10.86 -25.15
N LEU A 122 -11.04 -10.77 -23.92
CA LEU A 122 -12.46 -10.76 -23.60
C LEU A 122 -13.06 -9.36 -23.69
N GLU A 123 -12.21 -8.33 -23.78
CA GLU A 123 -12.66 -6.95 -23.84
C GLU A 123 -13.40 -6.66 -25.14
N ASN A 124 -14.68 -6.31 -25.01
CA ASN A 124 -15.52 -5.89 -26.11
C ASN A 124 -16.02 -4.46 -25.84
N PRO A 125 -15.65 -3.47 -26.67
CA PRO A 125 -16.03 -2.06 -26.46
C PRO A 125 -17.53 -1.79 -26.51
N LYS A 126 -18.34 -2.74 -26.99
CA LYS A 126 -19.80 -2.63 -27.05
C LYS A 126 -20.50 -3.38 -25.92
N ASP A 127 -19.73 -3.97 -25.02
CA ASP A 127 -20.25 -4.81 -23.96
C ASP A 127 -20.72 -3.96 -22.77
N ASN A 128 -22.02 -4.07 -22.48
CA ASN A 128 -22.67 -3.49 -21.32
C ASN A 128 -22.95 -4.55 -20.24
N SER A 129 -22.26 -5.70 -20.27
CA SER A 129 -22.47 -6.85 -19.38
C SER A 129 -22.06 -6.63 -17.91
N GLY A 130 -21.63 -5.44 -17.53
CA GLY A 130 -21.05 -5.17 -16.21
C GLY A 130 -19.59 -5.61 -16.08
N PHE A 131 -18.94 -6.13 -17.14
CA PHE A 131 -17.52 -6.48 -17.12
C PHE A 131 -16.64 -5.31 -16.67
N VAL A 132 -16.87 -4.12 -17.23
CA VAL A 132 -16.13 -2.90 -16.84
C VAL A 132 -16.44 -2.51 -15.40
N ASP A 133 -17.70 -2.62 -14.97
CA ASP A 133 -18.10 -2.31 -13.60
C ASP A 133 -17.40 -3.20 -12.57
N SER A 134 -17.26 -4.50 -12.85
CA SER A 134 -16.47 -5.42 -12.02
C SER A 134 -14.99 -5.04 -11.97
N LEU A 135 -14.38 -4.66 -13.11
CA LEU A 135 -12.99 -4.20 -13.11
C LEU A 135 -12.81 -2.89 -12.31
N GLU A 136 -13.76 -1.96 -12.42
CA GLU A 136 -13.75 -0.72 -11.64
C GLU A 136 -13.93 -0.99 -10.14
N LYS A 137 -14.79 -1.95 -9.78
CA LYS A 137 -14.96 -2.38 -8.40
C LYS A 137 -13.68 -3.00 -7.85
N LEU A 138 -13.02 -3.86 -8.60
CA LEU A 138 -11.70 -4.41 -8.25
C LEU A 138 -10.67 -3.28 -8.01
N LEU A 139 -10.63 -2.26 -8.87
CA LEU A 139 -9.75 -1.11 -8.66
C LEU A 139 -10.08 -0.35 -7.36
N LYS A 140 -11.36 -0.13 -7.07
CA LYS A 140 -11.79 0.56 -5.83
C LYS A 140 -11.37 -0.24 -4.60
N LEU A 141 -11.55 -1.56 -4.61
CA LEU A 141 -11.13 -2.44 -3.52
C LEU A 141 -9.61 -2.39 -3.32
N CYS A 142 -8.82 -2.45 -4.41
CA CYS A 142 -7.36 -2.31 -4.30
C CYS A 142 -6.94 -0.97 -3.70
N LYS A 143 -7.56 0.13 -4.12
CA LYS A 143 -7.28 1.46 -3.56
C LYS A 143 -7.62 1.52 -2.07
N GLY A 144 -8.81 1.06 -1.69
CA GLY A 144 -9.20 1.01 -0.28
C GLY A 144 -8.25 0.16 0.56
N THR A 145 -7.76 -0.97 0.04
CA THR A 145 -6.71 -1.75 0.68
C THR A 145 -5.39 -0.99 0.78
N GLY A 146 -5.03 -0.19 -0.23
CA GLY A 146 -3.87 0.73 -0.19
C GLY A 146 -3.97 1.73 0.95
N ASP A 147 -5.11 2.38 1.09
CA ASP A 147 -5.35 3.34 2.17
C ASP A 147 -5.21 2.67 3.55
N GLN A 148 -5.64 1.41 3.71
CA GLN A 148 -5.45 0.68 4.96
C GLN A 148 -3.99 0.25 5.19
N ILE A 149 -3.24 -0.06 4.14
CA ILE A 149 -1.82 -0.37 4.24
C ILE A 149 -1.02 0.86 4.69
N ASP A 150 -1.34 2.04 4.17
CA ASP A 150 -0.73 3.30 4.62
C ASP A 150 -1.06 3.57 6.10
N GLU A 151 -2.32 3.35 6.53
CA GLU A 151 -2.74 3.50 7.92
C GLU A 151 -2.01 2.53 8.87
N ILE A 152 -1.97 1.23 8.55
CA ILE A 152 -1.27 0.24 9.39
C ILE A 152 0.23 0.52 9.39
N GLY A 153 0.81 0.95 8.27
CA GLY A 153 2.21 1.37 8.18
C GLY A 153 2.54 2.53 9.10
N ALA A 154 1.63 3.48 9.31
CA ALA A 154 1.80 4.53 10.31
C ALA A 154 1.63 4.02 11.75
N CYS A 155 0.71 3.07 11.97
CA CYS A 155 0.44 2.54 13.30
C CYS A 155 1.61 1.75 13.92
N VAL A 156 2.59 1.27 13.12
CA VAL A 156 3.69 0.45 13.64
C VAL A 156 4.77 1.25 14.36
N TYR A 157 4.77 2.58 14.22
CA TYR A 157 5.70 3.44 14.94
C TYR A 157 5.18 3.71 16.37
N PRO A 158 6.06 3.89 17.37
CA PRO A 158 5.63 4.10 18.75
C PRO A 158 4.90 5.43 18.97
N PRO A 159 3.90 5.47 19.87
CA PRO A 159 3.24 4.32 20.50
C PRO A 159 2.33 3.59 19.49
N GLN A 160 2.41 2.27 19.44
CA GLN A 160 1.65 1.50 18.45
C GLN A 160 0.13 1.55 18.66
N GLU A 161 -0.61 1.87 17.60
CA GLU A 161 -2.07 2.03 17.66
C GLU A 161 -2.82 0.72 17.40
N ILE A 162 -2.73 -0.24 18.34
CA ILE A 162 -3.25 -1.62 18.20
C ILE A 162 -4.72 -1.69 17.77
N VAL A 163 -5.59 -0.84 18.34
CA VAL A 163 -7.03 -0.82 18.00
C VAL A 163 -7.24 -0.43 16.53
N LYS A 164 -6.48 0.56 16.03
CA LYS A 164 -6.56 0.98 14.63
C LYS A 164 -6.02 -0.09 13.70
N MET A 165 -4.90 -0.75 14.05
CA MET A 165 -4.38 -1.88 13.28
C MET A 165 -5.44 -2.96 13.08
N LYS A 166 -6.13 -3.37 14.15
CA LYS A 166 -7.20 -4.37 14.09
C LYS A 166 -8.36 -3.94 13.19
N GLN A 167 -8.75 -2.67 13.26
CA GLN A 167 -9.82 -2.16 12.40
C GLN A 167 -9.39 -2.19 10.92
N ALA A 168 -8.17 -1.76 10.62
CA ALA A 168 -7.65 -1.77 9.27
C ALA A 168 -7.49 -3.19 8.71
N LEU A 169 -7.02 -4.15 9.53
CA LEU A 169 -6.94 -5.58 9.15
C LEU A 169 -8.31 -6.17 8.78
N LYS A 170 -9.37 -5.82 9.53
CA LYS A 170 -10.74 -6.25 9.20
C LYS A 170 -11.22 -5.68 7.86
N ILE A 171 -10.89 -4.42 7.57
CA ILE A 171 -11.22 -3.79 6.29
C ILE A 171 -10.44 -4.46 5.16
N ILE A 172 -9.16 -4.74 5.34
CA ILE A 172 -8.33 -5.48 4.35
C ILE A 172 -8.93 -6.86 4.09
N GLN A 173 -9.32 -7.60 5.13
CA GLN A 173 -9.95 -8.90 4.99
C GLN A 173 -11.30 -8.82 4.24
N GLY A 174 -12.15 -7.85 4.57
CA GLY A 174 -13.42 -7.65 3.86
C GLY A 174 -13.20 -7.30 2.38
N ASN A 175 -12.23 -6.43 2.09
CA ASN A 175 -11.85 -6.12 0.71
C ASN A 175 -11.31 -7.35 -0.02
N LEU A 176 -10.50 -8.20 0.64
CA LEU A 176 -10.00 -9.45 0.07
C LEU A 176 -11.13 -10.39 -0.31
N ASP A 177 -12.10 -10.57 0.58
CA ASP A 177 -13.28 -11.42 0.35
C ASP A 177 -14.09 -10.91 -0.86
N GLU A 178 -14.28 -9.59 -0.98
CA GLU A 178 -14.94 -8.99 -2.14
C GLU A 178 -14.13 -9.12 -3.44
N VAL A 179 -12.80 -8.97 -3.39
CA VAL A 179 -11.92 -9.16 -4.55
C VAL A 179 -12.02 -10.59 -5.06
N GLU A 180 -12.00 -11.59 -4.18
CA GLU A 180 -12.17 -13.00 -4.57
C GLU A 180 -13.55 -13.22 -5.21
N SER A 181 -14.63 -12.69 -4.61
CA SER A 181 -15.98 -12.81 -5.17
C SER A 181 -16.10 -12.19 -6.57
N GLU A 182 -15.49 -11.02 -6.82
CA GLU A 182 -15.50 -10.40 -8.14
C GLU A 182 -14.70 -11.21 -9.16
N VAL A 183 -13.52 -11.72 -8.78
CA VAL A 183 -12.69 -12.56 -9.67
C VAL A 183 -13.38 -13.89 -10.00
N GLU A 184 -14.10 -14.49 -9.06
CA GLU A 184 -14.94 -15.66 -9.27
C GLU A 184 -16.12 -15.36 -10.21
N GLY A 185 -16.78 -14.21 -10.04
CA GLY A 185 -17.85 -13.75 -10.92
C GLY A 185 -17.39 -13.58 -12.38
N LEU A 186 -16.14 -13.15 -12.56
CA LEU A 186 -15.46 -13.06 -13.87
C LEU A 186 -14.97 -14.43 -14.39
N LYS A 187 -15.18 -15.52 -13.64
CA LYS A 187 -14.75 -16.89 -13.96
C LYS A 187 -13.26 -16.98 -14.33
N SER A 188 -12.45 -16.14 -13.69
CA SER A 188 -11.04 -15.93 -14.03
C SER A 188 -10.09 -16.20 -12.86
N ALA A 189 -10.61 -16.83 -11.79
CA ALA A 189 -9.80 -17.26 -10.66
C ALA A 189 -8.72 -18.27 -11.11
N SER A 190 -7.50 -18.08 -10.62
CA SER A 190 -6.38 -19.00 -10.83
C SER A 190 -5.92 -19.56 -9.49
N GLU A 191 -5.34 -20.77 -9.50
CA GLU A 191 -4.80 -21.39 -8.28
C GLU A 191 -3.76 -20.51 -7.58
N ALA A 192 -2.93 -19.80 -8.35
CA ALA A 192 -1.95 -18.86 -7.82
C ALA A 192 -2.61 -17.69 -7.09
N PHE A 193 -3.67 -17.12 -7.67
CA PHE A 193 -4.45 -16.04 -7.05
C PHE A 193 -5.16 -16.51 -5.77
N THR A 194 -5.90 -17.62 -5.82
CA THR A 194 -6.58 -18.18 -4.65
C THR A 194 -5.58 -18.59 -3.55
N GLY A 195 -4.43 -19.15 -3.93
CA GLY A 195 -3.35 -19.48 -3.00
C GLY A 195 -2.76 -18.25 -2.31
N ALA A 196 -2.57 -17.14 -3.03
CA ALA A 196 -2.11 -15.89 -2.44
C ALA A 196 -3.15 -15.31 -1.45
N CYS A 197 -4.44 -15.36 -1.79
CA CYS A 197 -5.52 -14.90 -0.92
C CYS A 197 -5.61 -15.74 0.37
N GLY A 198 -5.48 -17.07 0.24
CA GLY A 198 -5.46 -17.98 1.39
C GLY A 198 -4.32 -17.71 2.37
N LYS A 199 -3.13 -17.38 1.85
CA LYS A 199 -1.97 -17.00 2.68
C LYS A 199 -2.23 -15.70 3.44
N LEU A 200 -2.60 -14.63 2.73
CA LEU A 200 -2.92 -13.34 3.33
C LEU A 200 -3.97 -13.46 4.44
N ARG A 201 -5.04 -14.21 4.19
CA ARG A 201 -6.09 -14.47 5.18
C ARG A 201 -5.57 -15.18 6.43
N SER A 202 -4.61 -16.09 6.27
CA SER A 202 -4.02 -16.83 7.39
C SER A 202 -3.15 -15.91 8.25
N SER A 203 -2.35 -15.04 7.62
CA SER A 203 -1.50 -14.07 8.30
C SER A 203 -2.30 -12.99 9.02
N ILE A 204 -3.39 -12.49 8.41
CA ILE A 204 -4.32 -11.56 9.07
C ILE A 204 -4.89 -12.19 10.34
N LYS A 205 -5.40 -13.43 10.27
CA LYS A 205 -5.94 -14.13 11.44
C LYS A 205 -4.91 -14.38 12.53
N HIS A 206 -3.68 -14.70 12.13
CA HIS A 206 -2.57 -14.87 13.06
C HIS A 206 -2.29 -13.56 13.81
N MET A 207 -2.13 -12.46 13.08
CA MET A 207 -1.87 -11.15 13.68
C MET A 207 -3.03 -10.69 14.57
N GLU A 208 -4.29 -10.83 14.14
CA GLU A 208 -5.45 -10.50 14.97
C GLU A 208 -5.41 -11.21 16.34
N GLY A 209 -5.07 -12.51 16.35
CA GLY A 209 -4.94 -13.28 17.59
C GLY A 209 -3.81 -12.80 18.50
N GLU A 210 -2.67 -12.36 17.94
CA GLU A 210 -1.58 -11.78 18.72
C GLU A 210 -1.94 -10.39 19.28
N LEU A 211 -2.63 -9.56 18.50
CA LEU A 211 -3.09 -8.24 18.97
C LEU A 211 -4.17 -8.37 20.06
N ASP A 212 -5.04 -9.40 19.99
CA ASP A 212 -6.02 -9.68 21.04
C ASP A 212 -5.34 -9.97 22.39
N LYS A 213 -4.31 -10.83 22.40
CA LYS A 213 -3.55 -11.15 23.63
C LYS A 213 -2.90 -9.92 24.24
N ARG A 214 -2.26 -9.08 23.43
CA ARG A 214 -1.59 -7.86 23.91
C ARG A 214 -2.57 -6.85 24.53
N CYS A 215 -3.78 -6.72 23.97
CA CYS A 215 -4.83 -5.90 24.59
C CYS A 215 -5.27 -6.45 25.95
N GLU A 216 -5.36 -7.77 26.11
CA GLU A 216 -5.72 -8.38 27.41
C GLU A 216 -4.63 -8.15 28.45
N ASP A 217 -3.36 -8.30 28.07
CA ASP A 217 -2.20 -8.11 28.96
C ASP A 217 -2.09 -6.65 29.45
N GLU A 218 -2.32 -5.67 28.59
CA GLU A 218 -2.31 -4.24 28.95
C GLU A 218 -3.41 -3.90 29.97
N VAL A 219 -4.62 -4.45 29.79
CA VAL A 219 -5.73 -4.28 30.74
C VAL A 219 -5.41 -4.92 32.10
N VAL A 220 -4.81 -6.12 32.11
CA VAL A 220 -4.43 -6.82 33.34
C VAL A 220 -3.34 -6.04 34.10
N ALA A 221 -2.32 -5.54 33.40
CA ALA A 221 -1.27 -4.72 34.00
C ALA A 221 -1.82 -3.42 34.61
N GLY A 222 -2.74 -2.74 33.91
CA GLY A 222 -3.43 -1.56 34.42
C GLY A 222 -4.22 -1.81 35.71
N MET A 223 -4.91 -2.95 35.80
CA MET A 223 -5.68 -3.32 37.00
C MET A 223 -4.79 -3.65 38.22
N GLN A 224 -3.62 -4.26 38.00
CA GLN A 224 -2.67 -4.58 39.07
C GLN A 224 -2.02 -3.32 39.65
N ASN A 225 -1.67 -2.35 38.81
CA ASN A 225 -1.07 -1.07 39.23
C ASN A 225 -2.02 -0.22 40.07
N VAL A 226 -3.32 -0.24 39.81
CA VAL A 226 -4.33 0.44 40.63
C VAL A 226 -4.48 -0.21 42.02
N THR A 227 -4.25 -1.52 42.12
CA THR A 227 -4.39 -2.28 43.37
C THR A 227 -3.20 -2.12 44.32
N LEU A 228 -2.00 -1.85 43.78
CA LEU A 228 -0.77 -1.65 44.58
C LEU A 228 -0.51 -0.19 44.98
N GLY A 229 -1.22 0.76 44.35
CA GLY A 229 -1.14 2.20 44.66
C GLY A 229 -2.19 2.71 45.66
N SER A 230 -2.98 1.82 46.29
CA SER A 230 -4.05 2.16 47.25
C SER A 230 -3.75 1.68 48.67
#